data_AF-A0A9X1DHI7-F1
#
_entry.id   AF-A0A9X1DHI7-F1
#
_cell.length_a   1.000
_cell.length_b   1.000
_cell.length_c   1.000
_cell.angle_alpha   90.00
_cell.angle_beta   90.00
_cell.angle_gamma   90.00
#
_symmetry.space_group_name_H-M   'P 1'
#
loop_
_entity.id
_entity.type
_entity.pdbx_description
1 polymer ?
#
loop_
_entity_poly.entity_id
_entity_poly.type
_entity_poly.pdbx_seq_one_letter_code
_entity_poly.pdbx_strand_id
1 'polypeptide(L)'
;MPTRETQVPRGSLVRQDVLNAIAEFDASGREAFLERYGFNGARDYFLIHEGRRYDSKAIAAVANKWAAGGGGQALTALELSGGRTDAAKRLRELGFEVTEPTGAATSSSGGHLDRAWSRFLKNVAAVQKGAPFSNFDEGVAAAWEGYKPRLRTRALEILAPESWTPEMIGTGQILQRAIDAVEIQEDRINLTNNLVFWQNRYGHANREHRGLLEAMGRPGSRRDVEQALFGLYNGDDEARLFSELSDLLGPRYPLLAYFYFLKDMDRFMPIQPTGFDQAFRELGIDLVTLRNCRWDNYLRFNAAIGLVRDDLTSIRGISGVRLVDAHSYCWLLVKLPEAGSTGSAVDPGRVLGARAKAIVNMRLSIERTVAQANGQTVLRVVKNKDLLLDSRALEKLLEQRLEMQENRCALTGIPFDFAGTDPSLLPSPDRIDSSGHYAEGNIQVVCRFVNFWKSATENDEFLRLLDLIRHVE
;
A
#
# COMPACT_ATOMS: atom_id res chain seq x y z
N MET A 1 -22.13 37.90 11.54
CA MET A 1 -20.93 38.53 12.12
C MET A 1 -20.32 37.54 13.10
N PRO A 2 -19.03 37.16 12.94
CA PRO A 2 -18.43 36.15 13.79
C PRO A 2 -18.11 36.75 15.16
N THR A 3 -18.57 36.09 16.23
CA THR A 3 -18.12 36.35 17.59
C THR A 3 -16.67 35.90 17.71
N ARG A 4 -15.77 36.87 17.90
CA ARG A 4 -14.36 36.66 18.21
C ARG A 4 -14.23 35.68 19.38
N GLU A 5 -13.64 34.51 19.13
CA GLU A 5 -13.03 33.71 20.18
C GLU A 5 -12.00 34.59 20.89
N THR A 6 -12.25 34.89 22.17
CA THR A 6 -11.28 35.51 23.05
C THR A 6 -10.10 34.56 23.23
N GLN A 7 -9.09 34.73 22.39
CA GLN A 7 -7.81 34.05 22.52
C GLN A 7 -7.17 34.51 23.84
N VAL A 8 -7.16 33.63 24.85
CA VAL A 8 -6.44 33.87 26.11
C VAL A 8 -4.97 34.11 25.77
N PRO A 9 -4.33 35.20 26.24
CA PRO A 9 -2.94 35.47 25.93
C PRO A 9 -2.05 34.34 26.47
N ARG A 10 -1.32 33.66 25.59
CA ARG A 10 -0.25 32.73 26.00
C ARG A 10 0.87 33.59 26.61
N GLY A 11 0.88 33.73 27.93
CA GLY A 11 1.89 34.51 28.66
C GLY A 11 3.31 34.06 28.36
N SER A 12 4.27 34.97 28.53
CA SER A 12 5.69 34.65 28.38
C SER A 12 6.16 33.87 29.61
N LEU A 13 6.24 32.55 29.47
CA LEU A 13 6.69 31.64 30.52
C LEU A 13 8.18 31.85 30.81
N VAL A 14 8.54 31.95 32.09
CA VAL A 14 9.93 31.91 32.55
C VAL A 14 10.20 30.70 33.42
N ARG A 15 11.47 30.39 33.67
CA ARG A 15 11.88 29.21 34.45
C ARG A 15 11.24 29.15 35.83
N GLN A 16 11.05 30.30 36.49
CA GLN A 16 10.45 30.39 37.82
C GLN A 16 8.97 29.95 37.84
N ASP A 17 8.23 30.19 36.77
CA ASP A 17 6.81 29.81 36.67
C ASP A 17 6.64 28.28 36.69
N VAL A 18 7.57 27.59 36.03
CA VAL A 18 7.61 26.13 36.01
C VAL A 18 7.99 25.57 37.38
N LEU A 19 8.92 26.21 38.10
CA LEU A 19 9.26 25.81 39.47
C LEU A 19 8.08 25.97 40.43
N ASN A 20 7.28 27.03 40.28
CA ASN A 20 6.07 27.23 41.08
C ASN A 20 5.03 26.13 40.79
N ALA A 21 4.88 25.72 39.53
CA ALA A 21 4.01 24.60 39.14
C ALA A 21 4.47 23.26 39.75
N ILE A 22 5.79 23.02 39.77
CA ILE A 22 6.38 21.82 40.39
C ILE A 22 6.12 21.81 41.91
N ALA A 23 6.31 22.95 42.58
CA ALA A 23 6.05 23.06 44.02
C ALA A 23 4.57 22.81 44.36
N GLU A 24 3.64 23.28 43.52
CA GLU A 24 2.22 22.98 43.69
C GLU A 24 1.91 21.49 43.48
N PHE A 25 2.49 20.88 42.43
CA PHE A 25 2.38 19.45 42.16
C PHE A 25 2.86 18.60 43.34
N ASP A 26 3.98 19.00 43.94
CA ASP A 26 4.56 18.32 45.10
C ASP A 26 3.72 18.44 46.36
N ALA A 27 3.10 19.61 46.57
CA ALA A 27 2.22 19.83 47.73
C ALA A 27 0.89 19.08 47.61
N SER A 28 0.31 18.97 46.41
CA SER A 28 -0.98 18.30 46.21
C SER A 28 -0.89 16.81 45.90
N GLY A 29 0.25 16.34 45.40
CA GLY A 29 0.39 14.99 44.85
C GLY A 29 -0.20 14.87 43.43
N ARG A 30 0.28 13.86 42.69
CA ARG A 30 0.03 13.68 41.26
C ARG A 30 -1.46 13.55 40.89
N GLU A 31 -2.19 12.64 41.55
CA GLU A 31 -3.58 12.36 41.20
C GLU A 31 -4.48 13.58 41.42
N ALA A 32 -4.38 14.20 42.60
CA ALA A 32 -5.14 15.41 42.93
C ALA A 32 -4.78 16.60 42.03
N PHE A 33 -3.51 16.74 41.63
CA PHE A 33 -3.07 17.78 40.70
C PHE A 33 -3.71 17.61 39.31
N LEU A 34 -3.67 16.39 38.79
CA LEU A 34 -4.22 16.07 37.47
C LEU A 34 -5.74 16.24 37.42
N GLU A 35 -6.44 15.76 38.46
CA GLU A 35 -7.90 15.92 38.59
C GLU A 35 -8.29 17.40 38.69
N ARG A 36 -7.61 18.17 39.54
CA ARG A 36 -7.89 19.61 39.75
C ARG A 36 -7.81 20.43 38.47
N TYR A 37 -6.87 20.11 37.59
CA TYR A 37 -6.61 20.87 36.37
C TYR A 37 -7.16 20.19 35.10
N GLY A 38 -7.90 19.09 35.24
CA GLY A 38 -8.54 18.39 34.11
C GLY A 38 -7.54 17.75 33.14
N PHE A 39 -6.37 17.34 33.62
CA PHE A 39 -5.37 16.65 32.81
C PHE A 39 -5.42 15.14 33.03
N ASN A 40 -5.27 14.39 31.95
CA ASN A 40 -4.96 12.95 32.05
C ASN A 40 -3.45 12.79 32.27
N GLY A 41 -3.05 11.76 33.04
CA GLY A 41 -1.65 11.43 33.27
C GLY A 41 -0.87 11.28 31.96
N ALA A 42 0.32 11.87 31.91
CA ALA A 42 1.25 11.77 30.79
C ALA A 42 1.71 10.31 30.62
N ARG A 43 1.75 9.87 29.37
CA ARG A 43 2.23 8.53 28.99
C ARG A 43 3.66 8.57 28.44
N ASP A 44 4.03 9.66 27.76
CA ASP A 44 5.25 9.69 26.94
C ASP A 44 6.22 10.86 27.26
N TYR A 45 5.74 11.98 27.80
CA TYR A 45 6.57 13.15 28.07
C TYR A 45 6.54 13.52 29.56
N PHE A 46 7.66 13.33 30.25
CA PHE A 46 7.85 13.71 31.64
C PHE A 46 8.89 14.80 31.76
N LEU A 47 8.60 15.85 32.52
CA LEU A 47 9.65 16.76 32.97
C LEU A 47 10.42 16.09 34.11
N ILE A 48 11.75 16.16 34.07
CA ILE A 48 12.66 15.67 35.12
C ILE A 48 13.19 16.88 35.89
N HIS A 49 12.97 16.88 37.20
CA HIS A 49 13.51 17.89 38.10
C HIS A 49 13.87 17.26 39.44
N GLU A 50 15.13 17.44 39.88
CA GLU A 50 15.67 16.88 41.13
C GLU A 50 15.44 15.36 41.27
N GLY A 51 15.59 14.62 40.16
CA GLY A 51 15.42 13.16 40.12
C GLY A 51 13.96 12.67 40.14
N ARG A 52 12.98 13.57 40.12
CA ARG A 52 11.54 13.25 40.12
C ARG A 52 10.90 13.53 38.76
N ARG A 53 9.83 12.79 38.45
CA ARG A 53 9.10 12.82 37.17
C ARG A 53 7.78 13.55 37.32
N TYR A 54 7.50 14.47 36.39
CA TYR A 54 6.28 15.28 36.39
C TYR A 54 5.58 15.25 35.02
N ASP A 55 4.25 15.26 34.99
CA ASP A 55 3.46 15.24 33.76
C ASP A 55 3.68 16.56 32.96
N SER A 56 4.52 16.52 31.93
CA SER A 56 5.08 17.72 31.27
C SER A 56 4.03 18.72 30.77
N LYS A 57 2.92 18.22 30.23
CA LYS A 57 1.81 19.07 29.77
C LYS A 57 1.07 19.74 30.92
N ALA A 58 0.81 19.00 31.99
CA ALA A 58 0.11 19.54 33.14
C ALA A 58 0.97 20.61 33.84
N ILE A 59 2.27 20.36 33.97
CA ILE A 59 3.22 21.36 34.51
C ILE A 59 3.28 22.61 33.64
N ALA A 60 3.45 22.46 32.32
CA ALA A 60 3.49 23.60 31.39
C ALA A 60 2.17 24.39 31.39
N ALA A 61 1.03 23.71 31.52
CA ALA A 61 -0.29 24.33 31.61
C ALA A 61 -0.43 25.21 32.84
N VAL A 62 -0.12 24.64 34.01
CA VAL A 62 -0.28 25.27 35.32
C VAL A 62 0.75 26.37 35.51
N ALA A 63 1.95 26.24 34.93
CA ALA A 63 2.97 27.30 34.92
C ALA A 63 2.44 28.63 34.36
N ASN A 64 1.46 28.62 33.44
CA ASN A 64 0.88 29.86 32.91
C ASN A 64 0.14 30.71 33.96
N LYS A 65 -0.23 30.14 35.11
CA LYS A 65 -0.79 30.90 36.24
C LYS A 65 0.16 32.00 36.71
N TRP A 66 1.47 31.76 36.62
CA TRP A 66 2.51 32.69 37.08
C TRP A 66 3.15 33.47 35.95
N ALA A 67 2.91 33.08 34.69
CA ALA A 67 3.47 33.75 33.53
C ALA A 67 3.02 35.21 33.44
N ALA A 68 3.97 36.09 33.09
CA ALA A 68 3.68 37.49 32.85
C ALA A 68 2.68 37.62 31.69
N GLY A 69 1.50 38.19 31.97
CA GLY A 69 0.39 38.31 31.02
C GLY A 69 -0.55 37.10 30.94
N GLY A 70 -0.33 36.04 31.73
CA GLY A 70 -1.14 34.80 31.74
C GLY A 70 -2.45 34.86 32.55
N GLY A 71 -2.85 36.04 33.04
CA GLY A 71 -4.15 36.24 33.68
C GLY A 71 -4.40 35.50 35.01
N GLY A 72 -3.38 34.86 35.59
CA GLY A 72 -3.50 34.13 36.86
C GLY A 72 -4.16 32.75 36.75
N GLN A 73 -4.38 32.24 35.53
CA GLN A 73 -5.10 30.99 35.29
C GLN A 73 -4.22 29.95 34.60
N ALA A 74 -4.48 28.66 34.91
CA ALA A 74 -3.85 27.55 34.20
C ALA A 74 -4.50 27.42 32.82
N LEU A 75 -3.72 27.10 31.80
CA LEU A 75 -4.29 26.77 30.49
C LEU A 75 -4.98 25.41 30.54
N THR A 76 -6.10 25.27 29.84
CA THR A 76 -6.73 23.98 29.61
C THR A 76 -5.96 23.15 28.60
N ALA A 77 -6.20 21.83 28.58
CA ALA A 77 -5.61 20.93 27.60
C ALA A 77 -5.92 21.33 26.14
N LEU A 78 -7.05 22.00 25.90
CA LEU A 78 -7.48 22.48 24.58
C LEU A 78 -6.74 23.78 24.19
N GLU A 79 -6.49 24.69 25.12
CA GLU A 79 -5.80 25.98 24.87
C GLU A 79 -4.30 25.81 24.59
N LEU A 80 -3.74 24.69 25.02
CA LEU A 80 -2.39 24.23 24.65
C LEU A 80 -2.33 23.65 23.22
N SER A 81 -3.39 23.71 22.41
CA SER A 81 -3.41 23.11 21.07
C SER A 81 -2.33 23.73 20.14
N GLY A 82 -1.32 22.91 19.93
CA GLY A 82 -0.13 23.07 19.09
C GLY A 82 0.66 21.75 19.14
N GLY A 83 -0.02 20.62 18.91
CA GLY A 83 0.58 19.28 18.98
C GLY A 83 1.09 18.86 20.38
N ARG A 84 1.48 17.58 20.52
CA ARG A 84 2.07 17.05 21.77
C ARG A 84 3.48 17.62 22.05
N THR A 85 4.07 18.30 21.08
CA THR A 85 5.46 18.77 21.01
C THR A 85 5.71 20.17 21.57
N ASP A 86 4.70 21.05 21.62
CA ASP A 86 4.91 22.46 22.02
C ASP A 86 5.23 22.64 23.51
N ALA A 87 4.60 21.88 24.40
CA ALA A 87 4.87 21.96 25.84
C ALA A 87 6.28 21.48 26.19
N ALA A 88 6.70 20.33 25.64
CA ALA A 88 8.03 19.79 25.84
C ALA A 88 9.12 20.72 25.28
N LYS A 89 8.89 21.31 24.10
CA LYS A 89 9.80 22.29 23.49
C LYS A 89 9.99 23.52 24.38
N ARG A 90 8.90 24.13 24.85
CA ARG A 90 8.96 25.31 25.74
C ARG A 90 9.70 25.02 27.05
N LEU A 91 9.45 23.88 27.67
CA LEU A 91 10.13 23.49 28.90
C LEU A 91 11.65 23.29 28.69
N ARG A 92 12.06 22.74 27.54
CA ARG A 92 13.48 22.61 27.16
C ARG A 92 14.15 23.96 26.90
N GLU A 93 13.46 24.88 26.23
CA GLU A 93 13.94 26.25 26.01
C GLU A 93 14.19 26.99 27.35
N LEU A 94 13.45 26.64 28.40
CA LEU A 94 13.62 27.15 29.76
C LEU A 94 14.67 26.39 30.59
N GLY A 95 15.39 25.44 29.98
CA GLY A 95 16.48 24.70 30.60
C GLY A 95 16.04 23.53 31.49
N PHE A 96 14.80 23.01 31.34
CA PHE A 96 14.38 21.78 32.00
C PHE A 96 14.66 20.56 31.13
N GLU A 97 15.05 19.47 31.79
CA GLU A 97 15.11 18.16 31.15
C GLU A 97 13.69 17.62 30.99
N VAL A 98 13.33 17.21 29.77
CA VAL A 98 12.04 16.58 29.48
C VAL A 98 12.29 15.29 28.73
N THR A 99 11.86 14.17 29.31
CA THR A 99 11.92 12.86 28.67
C THR A 99 11.18 12.93 27.35
N GLU A 100 11.82 12.38 26.33
CA GLU A 100 11.15 12.12 25.06
C GLU A 100 10.23 10.91 25.23
N PRO A 101 9.25 10.70 24.32
CA PRO A 101 8.64 9.40 24.17
C PRO A 101 9.79 8.40 23.98
N THR A 102 9.93 7.46 24.90
CA THR A 102 10.70 6.24 24.64
C THR A 102 10.06 5.60 23.40
N GLY A 103 10.65 5.85 22.24
CA GLY A 103 10.05 5.52 20.95
C GLY A 103 10.27 6.53 19.81
N ALA A 104 10.98 7.64 20.01
CA ALA A 104 11.78 8.16 18.89
C ALA A 104 12.84 7.08 18.64
N ALA A 105 12.79 6.43 17.49
CA ALA A 105 13.83 5.48 17.11
C ALA A 105 15.16 6.25 17.12
N THR A 106 15.92 6.07 18.19
CA THR A 106 17.28 6.54 18.29
C THR A 106 18.02 5.93 17.12
N SER A 107 18.78 6.76 16.39
CA SER A 107 19.76 6.33 15.39
C SER A 107 20.37 5.01 15.82
N SER A 108 20.38 4.03 14.92
CA SER A 108 21.07 2.78 15.16
C SER A 108 22.47 3.13 15.69
N SER A 109 22.82 2.71 16.90
CA SER A 109 24.21 2.83 17.35
C SER A 109 25.04 2.17 16.25
N GLY A 110 25.94 2.90 15.57
CA GLY A 110 26.48 2.51 14.25
C GLY A 110 26.89 1.04 14.09
N GLY A 111 27.33 0.39 15.18
CA GLY A 111 27.63 -1.05 15.20
C GLY A 111 26.46 -2.02 14.94
N HIS A 112 25.19 -1.62 15.06
CA HIS A 112 24.05 -2.47 14.66
C HIS A 112 23.85 -2.45 13.15
N LEU A 113 23.82 -1.26 12.55
CA LEU A 113 23.73 -1.10 11.11
C LEU A 113 24.92 -1.74 10.40
N ASP A 114 26.15 -1.49 10.87
CA ASP A 114 27.36 -2.05 10.25
C ASP A 114 27.34 -3.58 10.21
N ARG A 115 26.89 -4.22 11.31
CA ARG A 115 26.74 -5.67 11.37
C ARG A 115 25.63 -6.17 10.44
N ALA A 116 24.46 -5.55 10.48
CA ALA A 116 23.32 -5.91 9.64
C ALA A 116 23.67 -5.73 8.14
N TRP A 117 24.32 -4.63 7.78
CA TRP A 117 24.78 -4.32 6.43
C TRP A 117 25.83 -5.31 5.95
N SER A 118 26.83 -5.61 6.77
CA SER A 118 27.86 -6.61 6.43
C SER A 118 27.25 -8.00 6.19
N ARG A 119 26.28 -8.39 7.02
CA ARG A 119 25.56 -9.66 6.85
C ARG A 119 24.70 -9.66 5.59
N PHE A 120 23.99 -8.56 5.33
CA PHE A 120 23.23 -8.38 4.09
C PHE A 120 24.11 -8.54 2.86
N LEU A 121 25.26 -7.85 2.80
CA LEU A 121 26.20 -7.96 1.67
C LEU A 121 26.71 -9.40 1.49
N LYS A 122 27.05 -10.09 2.59
CA LYS A 122 27.48 -11.50 2.54
C LYS A 122 26.39 -12.40 1.97
N ASN A 123 25.15 -12.24 2.41
CA ASN A 123 24.04 -13.06 1.95
C ASN A 123 23.66 -12.72 0.50
N VAL A 124 23.66 -11.45 0.11
CA VAL A 124 23.47 -11.03 -1.30
C VAL A 124 24.55 -11.64 -2.18
N ALA A 125 25.83 -11.56 -1.81
CA ALA A 125 26.91 -12.13 -2.60
C ALA A 125 26.77 -13.66 -2.75
N ALA A 126 26.38 -14.38 -1.68
CA ALA A 126 26.15 -15.82 -1.74
C ALA A 126 25.02 -16.16 -2.73
N VAL A 127 23.94 -15.39 -2.68
CA VAL A 127 22.76 -15.56 -3.53
C VAL A 127 23.06 -15.12 -4.97
N GLN A 128 23.89 -14.11 -5.19
CA GLN A 128 24.28 -13.64 -6.53
C GLN A 128 25.55 -14.33 -7.10
N LYS A 129 25.95 -15.48 -6.56
CA LYS A 129 27.13 -16.25 -7.02
C LYS A 129 28.41 -15.41 -7.08
N GLY A 130 28.60 -14.54 -6.09
CA GLY A 130 29.77 -13.70 -5.91
C GLY A 130 29.65 -12.28 -6.49
N ALA A 131 28.58 -11.95 -7.22
CA ALA A 131 28.39 -10.58 -7.69
C ALA A 131 28.05 -9.64 -6.51
N PRO A 132 28.70 -8.46 -6.41
CA PRO A 132 28.48 -7.53 -5.31
C PRO A 132 27.08 -6.89 -5.38
N PHE A 133 26.59 -6.42 -4.23
CA PHE A 133 25.44 -5.52 -4.18
C PHE A 133 25.87 -4.12 -4.63
N SER A 134 25.03 -3.47 -5.42
CA SER A 134 25.27 -2.14 -5.98
C SER A 134 24.12 -1.18 -5.64
N ASN A 135 22.89 -1.54 -5.99
CA ASN A 135 21.68 -0.77 -5.72
C ASN A 135 20.44 -1.68 -5.62
N PHE A 136 19.29 -1.08 -5.33
CA PHE A 136 18.01 -1.80 -5.18
C PHE A 136 17.26 -2.03 -6.50
N ASP A 137 17.71 -1.42 -7.60
CA ASP A 137 17.09 -1.53 -8.93
C ASP A 137 17.71 -2.65 -9.79
N GLU A 138 18.75 -3.33 -9.29
CA GLU A 138 19.31 -4.53 -9.91
C GLU A 138 19.52 -5.71 -8.95
N GLY A 139 20.02 -6.81 -9.49
CA GLY A 139 20.37 -7.99 -8.71
C GLY A 139 19.20 -8.66 -7.99
N VAL A 140 19.49 -9.29 -6.85
CA VAL A 140 18.49 -10.01 -6.05
C VAL A 140 17.46 -9.06 -5.46
N ALA A 141 17.87 -7.83 -5.11
CA ALA A 141 16.98 -6.84 -4.53
C ALA A 141 15.86 -6.47 -5.51
N ALA A 142 16.20 -6.15 -6.76
CA ALA A 142 15.20 -5.86 -7.77
C ALA A 142 14.37 -7.08 -8.15
N ALA A 143 14.99 -8.28 -8.21
CA ALA A 143 14.30 -9.51 -8.55
C ALA A 143 13.23 -9.90 -7.52
N TRP A 144 13.50 -9.70 -6.23
CA TRP A 144 12.61 -10.11 -5.14
C TRP A 144 11.66 -9.00 -4.72
N GLU A 145 12.12 -7.75 -4.69
CA GLU A 145 11.42 -6.64 -4.05
C GLU A 145 10.97 -5.54 -5.03
N GLY A 146 11.43 -5.57 -6.28
CA GLY A 146 11.06 -4.61 -7.33
C GLY A 146 9.60 -4.72 -7.81
N TYR A 147 8.84 -5.71 -7.34
CA TYR A 147 7.42 -5.83 -7.67
C TYR A 147 6.53 -4.81 -6.95
N LYS A 148 6.94 -4.24 -5.81
CA LYS A 148 6.04 -3.39 -5.00
C LYS A 148 5.56 -2.12 -5.73
N PRO A 149 6.44 -1.34 -6.40
CA PRO A 149 5.98 -0.17 -7.15
C PRO A 149 5.06 -0.57 -8.31
N ARG A 150 5.40 -1.65 -9.03
CA ARG A 150 4.56 -2.21 -10.12
C ARG A 150 3.19 -2.66 -9.61
N LEU A 151 3.17 -3.33 -8.46
CA LEU A 151 1.95 -3.76 -7.78
C LEU A 151 1.11 -2.56 -7.36
N ARG A 152 1.73 -1.50 -6.83
CA ARG A 152 1.03 -0.27 -6.47
C ARG A 152 0.38 0.39 -7.69
N THR A 153 1.12 0.57 -8.78
CA THR A 153 0.59 1.15 -10.01
C THR A 153 -0.62 0.35 -10.48
N ARG A 154 -0.49 -0.98 -10.57
CA ARG A 154 -1.58 -1.84 -11.00
C ARG A 154 -2.79 -1.81 -10.05
N ALA A 155 -2.54 -1.78 -8.75
CA ALA A 155 -3.59 -1.70 -7.75
C ALA A 155 -4.35 -0.38 -7.81
N LEU A 156 -3.67 0.74 -8.07
CA LEU A 156 -4.32 2.04 -8.26
C LEU A 156 -5.17 2.10 -9.53
N GLU A 157 -4.74 1.45 -10.62
CA GLU A 157 -5.57 1.31 -11.84
C GLU A 157 -6.88 0.56 -11.57
N ILE A 158 -6.83 -0.47 -10.72
CA ILE A 158 -8.01 -1.28 -10.35
C ILE A 158 -8.89 -0.53 -9.34
N LEU A 159 -8.26 0.07 -8.32
CA LEU A 159 -8.94 0.81 -7.28
C LEU A 159 -9.62 2.06 -7.84
N ALA A 160 -8.91 2.77 -8.73
CA ALA A 160 -9.29 4.00 -9.41
C ALA A 160 -10.01 5.01 -8.48
N PRO A 161 -9.37 5.43 -7.37
CA PRO A 161 -9.97 6.32 -6.38
C PRO A 161 -10.34 7.70 -6.95
N GLU A 162 -9.61 8.16 -7.97
CA GLU A 162 -9.88 9.41 -8.68
C GLU A 162 -11.24 9.41 -9.42
N SER A 163 -11.81 8.23 -9.68
CA SER A 163 -13.11 8.10 -10.32
C SER A 163 -14.27 8.04 -9.32
N TRP A 164 -14.01 8.10 -8.01
CA TRP A 164 -15.03 7.90 -7.00
C TRP A 164 -15.85 9.15 -6.76
N THR A 165 -17.16 8.98 -6.59
CA THR A 165 -18.08 10.07 -6.22
C THR A 165 -18.82 9.73 -4.91
N PRO A 166 -19.36 10.73 -4.18
CA PRO A 166 -20.12 10.48 -2.95
C PRO A 166 -21.33 9.55 -3.14
N GLU A 167 -21.93 9.54 -4.34
CA GLU A 167 -23.08 8.70 -4.69
C GLU A 167 -22.72 7.21 -4.78
N MET A 168 -21.43 6.88 -4.93
CA MET A 168 -20.96 5.49 -4.94
C MET A 168 -20.98 4.85 -3.55
N ILE A 169 -21.04 5.66 -2.48
CA ILE A 169 -21.00 5.18 -1.09
C ILE A 169 -22.28 4.40 -0.76
N GLY A 170 -22.12 3.15 -0.35
CA GLY A 170 -23.20 2.19 -0.07
C GLY A 170 -23.58 1.33 -1.27
N THR A 171 -23.10 1.61 -2.47
CA THR A 171 -23.42 0.83 -3.68
C THR A 171 -22.68 -0.50 -3.73
N GLY A 172 -21.51 -0.60 -3.09
CA GLY A 172 -20.60 -1.75 -3.16
C GLY A 172 -19.52 -1.63 -4.24
N GLN A 173 -19.54 -0.59 -5.07
CA GLN A 173 -18.56 -0.40 -6.14
C GLN A 173 -17.16 -0.07 -5.61
N ILE A 174 -17.05 0.81 -4.60
CA ILE A 174 -15.77 1.15 -3.97
C ILE A 174 -15.20 -0.08 -3.28
N LEU A 175 -16.04 -0.80 -2.55
CA LEU A 175 -15.64 -1.98 -1.81
C LEU A 175 -15.21 -3.12 -2.75
N GLN A 176 -15.94 -3.34 -3.86
CA GLN A 176 -15.56 -4.32 -4.87
C GLN A 176 -14.19 -4.00 -5.48
N ARG A 177 -13.95 -2.74 -5.86
CA ARG A 177 -12.64 -2.32 -6.41
C ARG A 177 -11.51 -2.48 -5.39
N ALA A 178 -11.79 -2.23 -4.10
CA ALA A 178 -10.81 -2.46 -3.04
C ALA A 178 -10.47 -3.95 -2.88
N ILE A 179 -11.46 -4.85 -3.00
CA ILE A 179 -11.24 -6.30 -3.02
C ILE A 179 -10.40 -6.70 -4.24
N ASP A 180 -10.76 -6.21 -5.43
CA ASP A 180 -10.05 -6.54 -6.67
C ASP A 180 -8.59 -6.05 -6.64
N ALA A 181 -8.33 -4.87 -6.06
CA ALA A 181 -6.97 -4.36 -5.85
C ALA A 181 -6.16 -5.21 -4.86
N VAL A 182 -6.83 -5.83 -3.87
CA VAL A 182 -6.16 -6.78 -2.97
C VAL A 182 -5.89 -8.12 -3.68
N GLU A 183 -6.85 -8.66 -4.44
CA GLU A 183 -6.79 -9.99 -5.07
C GLU A 183 -6.06 -10.00 -6.43
N ILE A 184 -5.00 -9.19 -6.58
CA ILE A 184 -4.21 -9.16 -7.82
C ILE A 184 -3.44 -10.47 -8.00
N GLN A 185 -3.78 -11.21 -9.05
CA GLN A 185 -3.03 -12.36 -9.58
C GLN A 185 -3.01 -12.30 -11.11
N GLU A 186 -1.91 -11.81 -11.67
CA GLU A 186 -1.71 -11.65 -13.12
C GLU A 186 -0.49 -12.44 -13.57
N ASP A 187 -0.71 -13.71 -13.93
CA ASP A 187 0.35 -14.64 -14.34
C ASP A 187 1.13 -14.16 -15.56
N ARG A 188 0.48 -13.46 -16.50
CA ARG A 188 1.11 -12.98 -17.75
C ARG A 188 2.27 -12.01 -17.51
N ILE A 189 2.16 -11.17 -16.49
CA ILE A 189 3.18 -10.18 -16.13
C ILE A 189 3.94 -10.55 -14.85
N ASN A 190 3.73 -11.78 -14.37
CA ASN A 190 4.25 -12.33 -13.12
C ASN A 190 4.07 -11.36 -11.95
N LEU A 191 2.84 -10.87 -11.77
CA LEU A 191 2.49 -9.93 -10.72
C LEU A 191 1.43 -10.56 -9.81
N THR A 192 1.72 -10.63 -8.52
CA THR A 192 0.78 -11.12 -7.51
C THR A 192 0.90 -10.23 -6.28
N ASN A 193 -0.22 -9.90 -5.65
CA ASN A 193 -0.18 -9.18 -4.39
C ASN A 193 0.32 -10.12 -3.27
N ASN A 194 1.59 -9.96 -2.93
CA ASN A 194 2.24 -10.67 -1.82
C ASN A 194 2.34 -9.82 -0.54
N LEU A 195 1.86 -8.57 -0.57
CA LEU A 195 1.84 -7.69 0.60
C LEU A 195 0.71 -8.05 1.57
N VAL A 196 -0.41 -8.56 1.02
CA VAL A 196 -1.60 -8.99 1.75
C VAL A 196 -1.85 -10.47 1.49
N PHE A 197 -2.06 -11.28 2.53
CA PHE A 197 -2.41 -12.70 2.35
C PHE A 197 -3.92 -12.85 2.09
N TRP A 198 -4.30 -12.86 0.82
CA TRP A 198 -5.70 -12.89 0.37
C TRP A 198 -6.17 -14.27 -0.13
N GLN A 199 -5.25 -15.14 -0.53
CA GLN A 199 -5.59 -16.46 -1.09
C GLN A 199 -6.29 -17.36 -0.09
N ASN A 200 -7.24 -18.18 -0.57
CA ASN A 200 -8.01 -19.11 0.27
C ASN A 200 -7.25 -20.40 0.65
N ARG A 201 -5.93 -20.33 0.83
CA ARG A 201 -5.10 -21.54 1.05
C ARG A 201 -5.34 -22.19 2.41
N TYR A 202 -5.71 -21.38 3.42
CA TYR A 202 -5.91 -21.83 4.80
C TYR A 202 -7.33 -21.55 5.29
N GLY A 203 -8.29 -21.39 4.37
CA GLY A 203 -9.69 -21.10 4.68
C GLY A 203 -10.00 -19.61 4.86
N HIS A 204 -11.29 -19.28 4.78
CA HIS A 204 -11.80 -17.90 4.71
C HIS A 204 -11.40 -17.02 5.90
N ALA A 205 -11.31 -17.59 7.11
CA ALA A 205 -10.96 -16.85 8.33
C ALA A 205 -9.51 -16.33 8.36
N ASN A 206 -8.62 -16.93 7.54
CA ASN A 206 -7.21 -16.59 7.50
C ASN A 206 -6.88 -15.55 6.41
N ARG A 207 -7.86 -15.11 5.62
CA ARG A 207 -7.67 -14.04 4.65
C ARG A 207 -7.57 -12.70 5.37
N GLU A 208 -6.50 -11.96 5.09
CA GLU A 208 -6.26 -10.64 5.71
C GLU A 208 -7.35 -9.63 5.35
N HIS A 209 -8.00 -9.79 4.19
CA HIS A 209 -9.08 -8.91 3.71
C HIS A 209 -10.48 -9.46 3.94
N ARG A 210 -10.65 -10.47 4.82
CA ARG A 210 -11.98 -11.05 5.12
C ARG A 210 -13.04 -10.01 5.50
N GLY A 211 -12.64 -8.93 6.20
CA GLY A 211 -13.54 -7.85 6.60
C GLY A 211 -14.19 -7.16 5.40
N LEU A 212 -13.46 -7.01 4.28
CA LEU A 212 -14.02 -6.47 3.04
C LEU A 212 -15.08 -7.42 2.45
N LEU A 213 -14.77 -8.72 2.42
CA LEU A 213 -15.68 -9.76 1.90
C LEU A 213 -16.97 -9.83 2.73
N GLU A 214 -16.85 -9.77 4.07
CA GLU A 214 -17.99 -9.78 4.98
C GLU A 214 -18.85 -8.50 4.85
N ALA A 215 -18.21 -7.34 4.67
CA ALA A 215 -18.90 -6.07 4.47
C ALA A 215 -19.71 -6.03 3.17
N MET A 216 -19.25 -6.68 2.09
CA MET A 216 -20.01 -6.75 0.83
C MET A 216 -21.43 -7.30 1.01
N GLY A 217 -21.61 -8.30 1.88
CA GLY A 217 -22.91 -8.92 2.13
C GLY A 217 -23.84 -8.15 3.08
N ARG A 218 -23.36 -7.07 3.72
CA ARG A 218 -24.09 -6.37 4.80
C ARG A 218 -24.26 -4.88 4.47
N PRO A 219 -25.46 -4.40 4.11
CA PRO A 219 -25.65 -3.03 3.63
C PRO A 219 -25.11 -1.91 4.54
N GLY A 220 -25.30 -2.01 5.85
CA GLY A 220 -24.77 -1.03 6.82
C GLY A 220 -23.24 -1.03 6.82
N SER A 221 -22.63 -2.19 7.07
CA SER A 221 -21.17 -2.35 7.07
C SER A 221 -20.53 -1.99 5.73
N ARG A 222 -21.18 -2.30 4.60
CA ARG A 222 -20.76 -1.89 3.26
C ARG A 222 -20.65 -0.37 3.18
N ARG A 223 -21.70 0.34 3.55
CA ARG A 223 -21.73 1.80 3.52
C ARG A 223 -20.63 2.40 4.39
N ASP A 224 -20.47 1.90 5.61
CA ASP A 224 -19.46 2.41 6.55
C ASP A 224 -18.03 2.20 6.04
N VAL A 225 -17.74 1.00 5.50
CA VAL A 225 -16.43 0.70 4.91
C VAL A 225 -16.17 1.55 3.66
N GLU A 226 -17.15 1.69 2.77
CA GLU A 226 -17.01 2.54 1.58
C GLU A 226 -16.82 4.01 1.95
N GLN A 227 -17.51 4.50 3.00
CA GLN A 227 -17.34 5.87 3.50
C GLN A 227 -15.92 6.10 4.03
N ALA A 228 -15.38 5.15 4.78
CA ALA A 228 -14.01 5.23 5.31
C ALA A 228 -12.96 5.11 4.20
N LEU A 229 -13.12 4.19 3.23
CA LEU A 229 -12.23 4.11 2.07
C LEU A 229 -12.30 5.38 1.21
N PHE A 230 -13.50 5.89 0.94
CA PHE A 230 -13.68 7.15 0.22
C PHE A 230 -12.95 8.29 0.93
N GLY A 231 -13.11 8.40 2.25
CA GLY A 231 -12.41 9.38 3.07
C GLY A 231 -10.88 9.23 3.02
N LEU A 232 -10.36 8.01 2.96
CA LEU A 232 -8.91 7.75 2.89
C LEU A 232 -8.29 8.34 1.62
N TYR A 233 -8.98 8.22 0.48
CA TYR A 233 -8.42 8.68 -0.80
C TYR A 233 -8.81 10.12 -1.18
N ASN A 234 -9.89 10.67 -0.60
CA ASN A 234 -10.38 12.02 -0.90
C ASN A 234 -10.29 13.02 0.26
N GLY A 235 -9.85 12.60 1.45
CA GLY A 235 -9.72 13.45 2.63
C GLY A 235 -8.34 13.37 3.29
N ASP A 236 -8.19 14.14 4.38
CA ASP A 236 -6.89 14.42 5.02
C ASP A 236 -6.73 13.83 6.43
N ASP A 237 -7.79 13.24 7.01
CA ASP A 237 -7.78 12.74 8.40
C ASP A 237 -7.36 11.27 8.50
N GLU A 238 -6.11 11.00 8.11
CA GLU A 238 -5.48 9.68 8.09
C GLU A 238 -5.58 8.95 9.45
N ALA A 239 -5.38 9.66 10.56
CA ALA A 239 -5.40 9.03 11.89
C ALA A 239 -6.78 8.46 12.24
N ARG A 240 -7.83 9.27 12.01
CA ARG A 240 -9.22 8.86 12.23
C ARG A 240 -9.61 7.72 11.30
N LEU A 241 -9.26 7.83 10.02
CA LEU A 241 -9.63 6.84 8.99
C LEU A 241 -8.91 5.50 9.19
N PHE A 242 -7.65 5.51 9.65
CA PHE A 242 -6.97 4.27 10.05
C PHE A 242 -7.72 3.57 11.19
N SER A 243 -8.11 4.34 12.21
CA SER A 243 -8.82 3.82 13.38
C SER A 243 -10.19 3.27 12.99
N GLU A 244 -10.94 4.01 12.18
CA GLU A 244 -12.25 3.62 11.65
C GLU A 244 -12.17 2.35 10.80
N LEU A 245 -11.24 2.27 9.85
CA LEU A 245 -11.02 1.05 9.05
C LEU A 245 -10.58 -0.13 9.91
N SER A 246 -9.75 0.10 10.94
CA SER A 246 -9.34 -0.93 11.89
C SER A 246 -10.53 -1.48 12.68
N ASP A 247 -11.47 -0.64 13.08
CA ASP A 247 -12.66 -1.05 13.81
C ASP A 247 -13.64 -1.80 12.90
N LEU A 248 -13.80 -1.35 11.65
CA LEU A 248 -14.71 -1.94 10.67
C LEU A 248 -14.21 -3.28 10.09
N LEU A 249 -12.92 -3.38 9.76
CA LEU A 249 -12.33 -4.52 9.05
C LEU A 249 -11.55 -5.47 9.97
N GLY A 250 -11.29 -5.02 11.20
CA GLY A 250 -10.44 -5.66 12.17
C GLY A 250 -8.99 -5.13 12.13
N PRO A 251 -8.26 -5.24 13.25
CA PRO A 251 -6.91 -4.69 13.42
C PRO A 251 -5.84 -5.51 12.67
N ARG A 252 -5.83 -5.42 11.34
CA ARG A 252 -4.95 -6.19 10.43
C ARG A 252 -3.96 -5.26 9.73
N TYR A 253 -2.74 -5.22 10.24
CA TYR A 253 -1.68 -4.41 9.67
C TYR A 253 -1.43 -4.62 8.17
N PRO A 254 -1.33 -5.88 7.66
CA PRO A 254 -1.09 -6.11 6.24
C PRO A 254 -2.12 -5.43 5.35
N LEU A 255 -3.41 -5.49 5.71
CA LEU A 255 -4.49 -4.86 4.95
C LEU A 255 -4.49 -3.34 5.07
N LEU A 256 -4.47 -2.82 6.30
CA LEU A 256 -4.57 -1.37 6.52
C LEU A 256 -3.36 -0.65 5.93
N ALA A 257 -2.15 -1.13 6.21
CA ALA A 257 -0.92 -0.53 5.68
C ALA A 257 -0.83 -0.63 4.15
N TYR A 258 -1.43 -1.66 3.54
CA TYR A 258 -1.51 -1.76 2.09
C TYR A 258 -2.31 -0.59 1.48
N PHE A 259 -3.48 -0.25 2.03
CA PHE A 259 -4.26 0.89 1.53
C PHE A 259 -3.51 2.23 1.68
N TYR A 260 -2.80 2.43 2.79
CA TYR A 260 -1.97 3.61 3.00
C TYR A 260 -0.76 3.66 2.04
N PHE A 261 -0.12 2.51 1.78
CA PHE A 261 0.93 2.40 0.76
C PHE A 261 0.40 2.74 -0.65
N LEU A 262 -0.83 2.34 -0.98
CA LEU A 262 -1.47 2.77 -2.23
C LEU A 262 -1.70 4.30 -2.24
N LYS A 263 -2.17 4.89 -1.13
CA LYS A 263 -2.37 6.35 -1.02
C LYS A 263 -1.07 7.11 -1.28
N ASP A 264 0.00 6.80 -0.55
CA ASP A 264 1.28 7.50 -0.67
C ASP A 264 2.46 6.58 -0.31
N MET A 265 3.17 6.11 -1.34
CA MET A 265 4.33 5.23 -1.19
C MET A 265 5.57 5.95 -0.66
N ASP A 266 5.61 7.28 -0.65
CA ASP A 266 6.75 8.02 -0.11
C ASP A 266 6.58 8.31 1.39
N ARG A 267 5.40 8.05 1.95
CA ARG A 267 5.07 8.23 3.38
C ARG A 267 4.72 6.93 4.10
N PHE A 268 4.09 5.98 3.42
CA PHE A 268 3.49 4.80 4.04
C PHE A 268 3.97 3.52 3.41
N MET A 269 4.52 2.64 4.24
CA MET A 269 5.05 1.34 3.83
C MET A 269 4.11 0.20 4.24
N PRO A 270 4.05 -0.89 3.46
CA PRO A 270 3.34 -2.09 3.88
C PRO A 270 4.03 -2.71 5.10
N ILE A 271 3.32 -3.51 5.89
CA ILE A 271 3.89 -4.15 7.07
C ILE A 271 3.45 -5.59 7.25
N GLN A 272 4.44 -6.46 7.42
CA GLN A 272 4.32 -7.85 7.84
C GLN A 272 4.94 -7.99 9.24
N PRO A 273 4.14 -7.93 10.32
CA PRO A 273 4.66 -7.66 11.66
C PRO A 273 5.80 -8.58 12.13
N THR A 274 5.65 -9.89 11.97
CA THR A 274 6.67 -10.86 12.40
C THR A 274 8.03 -10.64 11.71
N GLY A 275 8.02 -10.33 10.41
CA GLY A 275 9.25 -10.11 9.65
C GLY A 275 9.92 -8.79 10.02
N PHE A 276 9.13 -7.72 10.17
CA PHE A 276 9.68 -6.40 10.51
C PHE A 276 10.16 -6.29 11.96
N ASP A 277 9.48 -6.92 12.91
CA ASP A 277 9.94 -6.99 14.30
C ASP A 277 11.28 -7.73 14.41
N GLN A 278 11.52 -8.74 13.56
CA GLN A 278 12.81 -9.42 13.46
C GLN A 278 13.89 -8.50 12.88
N ALA A 279 13.59 -7.80 11.78
CA ALA A 279 14.53 -6.88 11.15
C ALA A 279 14.93 -5.73 12.09
N PHE A 280 13.95 -5.14 12.79
CA PHE A 280 14.18 -4.05 13.73
C PHE A 280 14.99 -4.47 14.95
N ARG A 281 14.73 -5.67 15.51
CA ARG A 281 15.56 -6.21 16.60
C ARG A 281 17.04 -6.28 16.21
N GLU A 282 17.32 -6.67 14.98
CA GLU A 282 18.69 -6.74 14.49
C GLU A 282 19.32 -5.38 14.28
N LEU A 283 18.56 -4.45 13.71
CA LEU A 283 18.97 -3.06 13.50
C LEU A 283 19.06 -2.26 14.82
N GLY A 284 18.68 -2.87 15.95
CA GLY A 284 18.68 -2.20 17.26
C GLY A 284 17.55 -1.19 17.42
N ILE A 285 16.49 -1.29 16.61
CA ILE A 285 15.32 -0.43 16.65
C ILE A 285 14.31 -1.02 17.65
N ASP A 286 14.01 -0.28 18.71
CA ASP A 286 13.01 -0.68 19.71
C ASP A 286 11.58 -0.34 19.22
N LEU A 287 11.03 -1.25 18.43
CA LEU A 287 9.67 -1.18 17.94
C LEU A 287 9.07 -2.58 17.79
N VAL A 288 7.86 -2.76 18.34
CA VAL A 288 7.08 -4.00 18.23
C VAL A 288 5.77 -3.70 17.53
N THR A 289 5.56 -4.34 16.39
CA THR A 289 4.39 -4.18 15.52
C THR A 289 3.41 -5.34 15.66
N LEU A 290 3.89 -6.51 16.10
CA LEU A 290 3.04 -7.66 16.37
C LEU A 290 1.97 -7.34 17.42
N ARG A 291 0.70 -7.60 17.07
CA ARG A 291 -0.49 -7.35 17.91
C ARG A 291 -0.69 -5.90 18.34
N ASN A 292 0.02 -4.95 17.74
CA ASN A 292 -0.07 -3.53 18.09
C ASN A 292 -0.61 -2.69 16.92
N CYS A 293 -1.67 -3.18 16.25
CA CYS A 293 -2.26 -2.54 15.08
C CYS A 293 -3.02 -1.26 15.45
N ARG A 294 -2.31 -0.12 15.41
CA ARG A 294 -2.81 1.22 15.73
C ARG A 294 -2.07 2.27 14.91
N TRP A 295 -2.70 3.43 14.72
CA TRP A 295 -2.13 4.54 13.96
C TRP A 295 -0.78 5.02 14.50
N ASP A 296 -0.68 5.35 15.79
CA ASP A 296 0.55 5.84 16.41
C ASP A 296 1.72 4.84 16.22
N ASN A 297 1.44 3.53 16.29
CA ASN A 297 2.44 2.50 16.08
C ASN A 297 2.80 2.31 14.59
N TYR A 298 1.85 2.55 13.68
CA TYR A 298 2.12 2.56 12.24
C TYR A 298 3.00 3.75 11.83
N LEU A 299 2.78 4.92 12.42
CA LEU A 299 3.66 6.08 12.20
C LEU A 299 5.08 5.82 12.69
N ARG A 300 5.23 5.20 13.87
CA ARG A 300 6.55 4.78 14.38
C ARG A 300 7.23 3.79 13.46
N PHE A 301 6.48 2.86 12.87
CA PHE A 301 6.98 1.94 11.85
C PHE A 301 7.52 2.68 10.63
N ASN A 302 6.75 3.60 10.04
CA ASN A 302 7.20 4.36 8.88
C ASN A 302 8.39 5.26 9.21
N ALA A 303 8.42 5.87 10.39
CA ALA A 303 9.56 6.66 10.87
C ALA A 303 10.82 5.79 11.05
N ALA A 304 10.69 4.56 11.57
CA ALA A 304 11.80 3.62 11.67
C ALA A 304 12.37 3.25 10.29
N ILE A 305 11.51 3.01 9.29
CA ILE A 305 11.98 2.80 7.90
C ILE A 305 12.67 4.05 7.34
N GLY A 306 12.18 5.25 7.67
CA GLY A 306 12.81 6.52 7.31
C GLY A 306 14.23 6.65 7.87
N LEU A 307 14.44 6.27 9.13
CA LEU A 307 15.78 6.24 9.73
C LEU A 307 16.69 5.23 9.05
N VAL A 308 16.18 4.04 8.72
CA VAL A 308 16.94 3.06 7.94
C VAL A 308 17.32 3.61 6.57
N ARG A 309 16.43 4.35 5.90
CA ARG A 309 16.75 5.01 4.61
C ARG A 309 17.89 6.01 4.77
N ASP A 310 17.83 6.84 5.81
CA ASP A 310 18.84 7.87 6.06
C ASP A 310 20.20 7.23 6.41
N ASP A 311 20.18 6.19 7.23
CA ASP A 311 21.33 5.35 7.57
C ASP A 311 21.96 4.70 6.32
N LEU A 312 21.14 4.09 5.45
CA LEU A 312 21.62 3.50 4.18
C LEU A 312 22.20 4.55 3.22
N THR A 313 21.66 5.77 3.23
CA THR A 313 22.13 6.89 2.40
C THR A 313 23.51 7.39 2.85
N SER A 314 23.87 7.18 4.12
CA SER A 314 25.20 7.50 4.65
C SER A 314 26.30 6.52 4.17
N ILE A 315 25.92 5.37 3.62
CA ILE A 315 26.86 4.34 3.17
C ILE A 315 27.50 4.76 1.85
N ARG A 316 28.84 4.81 1.81
CA ARG A 316 29.59 5.18 0.62
C ARG A 316 29.25 4.28 -0.56
N GLY A 317 28.88 4.90 -1.68
CA GLY A 317 28.55 4.20 -2.93
C GLY A 317 27.07 3.85 -3.08
N ILE A 318 26.25 4.09 -2.06
CA ILE A 318 24.79 3.99 -2.12
C ILE A 318 24.21 5.39 -2.26
N SER A 319 23.34 5.61 -3.25
CA SER A 319 22.65 6.88 -3.44
C SER A 319 21.23 6.64 -3.96
N GLY A 320 20.34 7.63 -3.79
CA GLY A 320 18.97 7.57 -4.30
C GLY A 320 18.07 6.56 -3.58
N VAL A 321 18.36 6.22 -2.31
CA VAL A 321 17.56 5.26 -1.53
C VAL A 321 16.17 5.85 -1.26
N ARG A 322 15.13 5.25 -1.84
CA ARG A 322 13.73 5.61 -1.56
C ARG A 322 13.26 4.92 -0.28
N LEU A 323 12.12 5.36 0.25
CA LEU A 323 11.52 4.71 1.43
C LEU A 323 11.21 3.22 1.17
N VAL A 324 10.73 2.91 -0.04
CA VAL A 324 10.47 1.52 -0.48
C VAL A 324 11.75 0.68 -0.55
N ASP A 325 12.90 1.28 -0.81
CA ASP A 325 14.19 0.59 -0.86
C ASP A 325 14.67 0.24 0.55
N ALA A 326 14.54 1.15 1.51
CA ALA A 326 14.81 0.89 2.93
C ALA A 326 13.88 -0.17 3.53
N HIS A 327 12.60 -0.14 3.17
CA HIS A 327 11.67 -1.22 3.51
C HIS A 327 12.13 -2.56 2.90
N SER A 328 12.55 -2.55 1.63
CA SER A 328 13.03 -3.75 0.93
C SER A 328 14.31 -4.31 1.56
N TYR A 329 15.22 -3.45 2.01
CA TYR A 329 16.38 -3.83 2.81
C TYR A 329 15.98 -4.56 4.10
N CYS A 330 15.09 -3.99 4.90
CA CYS A 330 14.61 -4.60 6.15
C CYS A 330 14.02 -5.99 5.90
N TRP A 331 13.23 -6.13 4.83
CA TRP A 331 12.64 -7.41 4.45
C TRP A 331 13.70 -8.43 4.00
N LEU A 332 14.61 -8.03 3.11
CA LEU A 332 15.69 -8.89 2.60
C LEU A 332 16.66 -9.30 3.71
N LEU A 333 16.90 -8.44 4.70
CA LEU A 333 17.74 -8.75 5.86
C LEU A 333 17.29 -10.02 6.58
N VAL A 334 15.97 -10.25 6.62
CA VAL A 334 15.32 -11.40 7.26
C VAL A 334 15.08 -12.56 6.30
N LYS A 335 14.82 -12.29 5.01
CA LYS A 335 14.43 -13.32 4.04
C LYS A 335 15.56 -13.91 3.23
N LEU A 336 16.70 -13.23 3.11
CA LEU A 336 17.85 -13.79 2.42
C LEU A 336 18.40 -14.99 3.21
N PRO A 337 18.64 -16.14 2.55
CA PRO A 337 19.25 -17.29 3.21
C PRO A 337 20.66 -16.94 3.69
N GLU A 338 21.04 -17.48 4.85
CA GLU A 338 22.39 -17.27 5.37
C GLU A 338 23.41 -17.96 4.48
N ALA A 339 24.51 -17.25 4.20
CA ALA A 339 25.63 -17.77 3.45
C ALA A 339 26.20 -19.05 4.10
N GLY A 340 26.05 -20.20 3.43
CA GLY A 340 26.48 -21.51 3.90
C GLY A 340 25.36 -22.43 4.38
N SER A 341 24.10 -21.95 4.44
CA SER A 341 22.95 -22.81 4.73
C SER A 341 22.57 -23.67 3.53
N THR A 342 22.40 -24.98 3.73
CA THR A 342 21.86 -25.94 2.74
C THR A 342 20.32 -25.95 2.73
N GLY A 343 19.69 -24.81 3.04
CA GLY A 343 18.26 -24.63 2.87
C GLY A 343 17.93 -24.53 1.38
N SER A 344 16.76 -25.03 0.97
CA SER A 344 16.25 -24.99 -0.41
C SER A 344 16.45 -23.60 -1.01
N ALA A 345 17.54 -23.42 -1.74
CA ALA A 345 17.81 -22.20 -2.46
C ALA A 345 16.65 -22.05 -3.45
N VAL A 346 15.77 -21.09 -3.18
CA VAL A 346 14.99 -20.46 -4.25
C VAL A 346 16.06 -19.94 -5.20
N ASP A 347 16.29 -20.66 -6.30
CA ASP A 347 17.35 -20.40 -7.28
C ASP A 347 17.34 -18.91 -7.56
N PRO A 348 18.28 -18.15 -6.98
CA PRO A 348 18.33 -16.73 -7.19
C PRO A 348 18.79 -16.59 -8.62
N GLY A 349 17.78 -16.37 -9.47
CA GLY A 349 17.92 -16.35 -10.90
C GLY A 349 19.24 -15.69 -11.24
N ARG A 350 20.05 -16.41 -12.03
CA ARG A 350 21.25 -15.86 -12.68
C ARG A 350 20.95 -14.39 -13.01
N VAL A 351 21.88 -13.49 -12.71
CA VAL A 351 21.77 -12.10 -13.15
C VAL A 351 21.63 -12.14 -14.67
N LEU A 352 20.40 -11.91 -15.14
CA LEU A 352 19.99 -12.11 -16.51
C LEU A 352 19.43 -10.78 -16.98
N GLY A 353 20.04 -10.24 -18.05
CA GLY A 353 19.49 -9.09 -18.77
C GLY A 353 18.06 -9.38 -19.28
N ALA A 354 17.36 -8.35 -19.76
CA ALA A 354 15.95 -8.42 -20.16
C ALA A 354 15.58 -9.66 -21.01
N ARG A 355 16.44 -10.03 -21.96
CA ARG A 355 16.28 -11.23 -22.80
C ARG A 355 16.25 -12.53 -22.01
N ALA A 356 17.08 -12.65 -20.99
CA ALA A 356 17.17 -13.88 -20.22
C ALA A 356 16.18 -13.94 -19.04
N LYS A 357 15.68 -12.79 -18.55
CA LYS A 357 14.43 -12.72 -17.78
C LYS A 357 13.25 -13.27 -18.59
N ALA A 358 13.13 -12.91 -19.87
CA ALA A 358 12.10 -13.46 -20.75
C ALA A 358 12.23 -14.98 -20.92
N ILE A 359 13.46 -15.50 -21.09
CA ILE A 359 13.71 -16.96 -21.20
C ILE A 359 13.33 -17.69 -19.90
N VAL A 360 13.64 -17.14 -18.73
CA VAL A 360 13.24 -17.74 -17.45
C VAL A 360 11.74 -17.70 -17.25
N ASN A 361 11.08 -16.59 -17.61
CA ASN A 361 9.62 -16.50 -17.55
C ASN A 361 8.95 -17.50 -18.50
N MET A 362 9.47 -17.66 -19.72
CA MET A 362 9.00 -18.68 -20.66
C MET A 362 9.21 -20.09 -20.10
N ARG A 363 10.40 -20.40 -19.53
CA ARG A 363 10.68 -21.69 -18.88
C ARG A 363 9.72 -21.98 -17.73
N LEU A 364 9.56 -21.03 -16.80
CA LEU A 364 8.67 -21.18 -15.64
C LEU A 364 7.20 -21.29 -16.06
N SER A 365 6.78 -20.57 -17.12
CA SER A 365 5.45 -20.71 -17.70
C SER A 365 5.23 -22.10 -18.28
N ILE A 366 6.23 -22.65 -18.98
CA ILE A 366 6.20 -24.02 -19.53
C ILE A 366 6.16 -25.05 -18.39
N GLU A 367 7.07 -24.95 -17.41
CA GLU A 367 7.13 -25.85 -16.25
C GLU A 367 5.80 -25.83 -15.47
N ARG A 368 5.20 -24.65 -15.26
CA ARG A 368 3.90 -24.49 -14.60
C ARG A 368 2.76 -25.06 -15.44
N THR A 369 2.75 -24.80 -16.75
CA THR A 369 1.75 -25.37 -17.69
C THR A 369 1.83 -26.88 -17.69
N VAL A 370 3.03 -27.47 -17.72
CA VAL A 370 3.24 -28.93 -17.67
C VAL A 370 2.81 -29.51 -16.32
N ALA A 371 3.17 -28.86 -15.21
CA ALA A 371 2.77 -29.30 -13.87
C ALA A 371 1.25 -29.25 -13.65
N GLN A 372 0.55 -28.35 -14.35
CA GLN A 372 -0.91 -28.20 -14.30
C GLN A 372 -1.65 -28.96 -15.42
N ALA A 373 -0.95 -29.47 -16.43
CA ALA A 373 -1.51 -30.27 -17.51
C ALA A 373 -1.69 -31.74 -17.11
N ASN A 374 -2.53 -31.99 -16.11
CA ASN A 374 -2.88 -33.32 -15.60
C ASN A 374 -4.19 -33.87 -16.20
N GLY A 375 -4.60 -33.36 -17.36
CA GLY A 375 -5.84 -33.77 -18.04
C GLY A 375 -7.13 -33.24 -17.39
N GLN A 376 -7.05 -32.27 -16.48
CA GLN A 376 -8.22 -31.67 -15.84
C GLN A 376 -9.12 -30.92 -16.82
N THR A 377 -10.43 -31.11 -16.67
CA THR A 377 -11.44 -30.30 -17.35
C THR A 377 -11.58 -28.95 -16.63
N VAL A 378 -11.17 -27.86 -17.28
CA VAL A 378 -11.30 -26.50 -16.72
C VAL A 378 -12.73 -26.00 -16.94
N LEU A 379 -13.49 -25.82 -15.86
CA LEU A 379 -14.79 -25.14 -15.90
C LEU A 379 -14.56 -23.65 -16.15
N ARG A 380 -14.82 -23.20 -17.38
CA ARG A 380 -14.77 -21.79 -17.76
C ARG A 380 -16.09 -21.12 -17.39
N VAL A 381 -16.03 -20.01 -16.66
CA VAL A 381 -17.18 -19.12 -16.49
C VAL A 381 -17.51 -18.51 -17.86
N VAL A 382 -18.64 -18.93 -18.45
CA VAL A 382 -19.16 -18.35 -19.68
C VAL A 382 -19.95 -17.11 -19.29
N LYS A 383 -19.44 -15.92 -19.65
CA LYS A 383 -20.17 -14.65 -19.49
C LYS A 383 -21.51 -14.75 -20.22
N ASN A 384 -22.59 -14.23 -19.62
CA ASN A 384 -23.90 -14.21 -20.25
C ASN A 384 -23.83 -13.38 -21.55
N LYS A 385 -24.28 -13.94 -22.67
CA LYS A 385 -24.25 -13.29 -23.98
C LYS A 385 -25.69 -13.05 -24.44
N ASP A 386 -26.31 -12.01 -23.91
CA ASP A 386 -27.67 -11.66 -24.32
C ASP A 386 -27.66 -11.12 -25.75
N LEU A 387 -28.51 -11.70 -26.61
CA LEU A 387 -28.78 -11.23 -27.96
C LEU A 387 -29.88 -10.17 -27.86
N LEU A 388 -29.50 -8.90 -27.94
CA LEU A 388 -30.45 -7.77 -27.81
C LEU A 388 -31.20 -7.46 -29.12
N LEU A 389 -31.08 -8.34 -30.12
CA LEU A 389 -31.65 -8.20 -31.46
C LEU A 389 -32.43 -9.47 -31.81
N ASP A 390 -33.56 -9.34 -32.51
CA ASP A 390 -34.20 -10.50 -33.12
C ASP A 390 -33.37 -11.03 -34.31
N SER A 391 -33.63 -12.28 -34.71
CA SER A 391 -32.82 -12.95 -35.74
C SER A 391 -32.82 -12.23 -37.08
N ARG A 392 -33.91 -11.56 -37.45
CA ARG A 392 -34.05 -10.86 -38.73
C ARG A 392 -33.33 -9.50 -38.72
N ALA A 393 -33.37 -8.81 -37.59
CA ALA A 393 -32.61 -7.58 -37.36
C ALA A 393 -31.10 -7.86 -37.35
N LEU A 394 -30.66 -8.98 -36.75
CA LEU A 394 -29.26 -9.39 -36.75
C LEU A 394 -28.76 -9.75 -38.16
N GLU A 395 -29.53 -10.51 -38.94
CA GLU A 395 -29.19 -10.86 -40.32
C GLU A 395 -28.98 -9.61 -41.18
N LYS A 396 -29.94 -8.68 -41.14
CA LYS A 396 -29.86 -7.39 -41.84
C LYS A 396 -28.65 -6.56 -41.40
N LEU A 397 -28.33 -6.54 -40.10
CA LEU A 397 -27.17 -5.83 -39.59
C LEU A 397 -25.85 -6.46 -40.09
N LEU A 398 -25.76 -7.78 -40.15
CA LEU A 398 -24.57 -8.47 -40.66
C LEU A 398 -24.40 -8.24 -42.16
N GLU A 399 -25.48 -8.26 -42.95
CA GLU A 399 -25.46 -7.89 -44.37
C GLU A 399 -24.96 -6.45 -44.57
N GLN A 400 -25.53 -5.50 -43.85
CA GLN A 400 -25.10 -4.09 -43.90
C GLN A 400 -23.62 -3.91 -43.52
N ARG A 401 -23.12 -4.67 -42.54
CA ARG A 401 -21.70 -4.64 -42.17
C ARG A 401 -20.81 -5.23 -43.25
N LEU A 402 -21.19 -6.36 -43.85
CA LEU A 402 -20.45 -6.95 -44.96
C LEU A 402 -20.36 -6.00 -46.17
N GLU A 403 -21.47 -5.32 -46.50
CA GLU A 403 -21.51 -4.30 -47.56
C GLU A 403 -20.62 -3.09 -47.23
N MET A 404 -20.77 -2.50 -46.04
CA MET A 404 -19.96 -1.35 -45.60
C MET A 404 -18.46 -1.66 -45.53
N GLN A 405 -18.10 -2.91 -45.23
CA GLN A 405 -16.72 -3.38 -45.17
C GLN A 405 -16.20 -3.89 -46.53
N GLU A 406 -16.98 -3.74 -47.61
CA GLU A 406 -16.63 -4.21 -48.95
C GLU A 406 -16.22 -5.70 -48.98
N ASN A 407 -16.91 -6.54 -48.19
CA ASN A 407 -16.61 -7.96 -48.04
C ASN A 407 -15.16 -8.27 -47.59
N ARG A 408 -14.59 -7.39 -46.77
CA ARG A 408 -13.27 -7.55 -46.18
C ARG A 408 -13.32 -7.57 -44.65
N CYS A 409 -12.35 -8.23 -44.06
CA CYS A 409 -12.14 -8.24 -42.61
C CYS A 409 -11.92 -6.83 -42.07
N ALA A 410 -12.72 -6.40 -41.10
CA ALA A 410 -12.65 -5.06 -40.53
C ALA A 410 -11.27 -4.71 -39.94
N LEU A 411 -10.56 -5.70 -39.38
CA LEU A 411 -9.28 -5.47 -38.69
C LEU A 411 -8.07 -5.67 -39.62
N THR A 412 -8.16 -6.62 -40.56
CA THR A 412 -7.01 -6.99 -41.40
C THR A 412 -7.09 -6.49 -42.84
N GLY A 413 -8.28 -6.17 -43.36
CA GLY A 413 -8.52 -5.81 -44.76
C GLY A 413 -8.51 -7.00 -45.73
N ILE A 414 -8.30 -8.22 -45.23
CA ILE A 414 -8.26 -9.45 -46.04
C ILE A 414 -9.66 -9.73 -46.60
N PRO A 415 -9.81 -10.07 -47.90
CA PRO A 415 -11.08 -10.51 -48.47
C PRO A 415 -11.61 -11.75 -47.77
N PHE A 416 -12.93 -11.80 -47.51
CA PHE A 416 -13.54 -13.01 -46.99
C PHE A 416 -13.60 -14.11 -48.04
N ASP A 417 -13.43 -15.35 -47.58
CA ASP A 417 -13.75 -16.53 -48.38
C ASP A 417 -15.13 -17.05 -48.00
N PHE A 418 -16.15 -16.64 -48.75
CA PHE A 418 -17.53 -17.12 -48.55
C PHE A 418 -17.75 -18.54 -49.07
N ALA A 419 -16.90 -19.03 -49.99
CA ALA A 419 -16.99 -20.38 -50.53
C ALA A 419 -16.48 -21.42 -49.52
N GLY A 420 -15.73 -20.99 -48.51
CA GLY A 420 -15.23 -21.84 -47.42
C GLY A 420 -14.11 -22.77 -47.85
N THR A 421 -13.37 -22.39 -48.90
CA THR A 421 -12.16 -23.11 -49.34
C THR A 421 -11.02 -23.01 -48.33
N ASP A 422 -10.93 -21.91 -47.59
CA ASP A 422 -10.13 -21.75 -46.38
C ASP A 422 -11.03 -21.41 -45.18
N PRO A 423 -11.27 -22.38 -44.27
CA PRO A 423 -12.09 -22.15 -43.07
C PRO A 423 -11.60 -21.00 -42.17
N SER A 424 -10.34 -20.61 -42.28
CA SER A 424 -9.72 -19.50 -41.52
C SER A 424 -10.21 -18.14 -42.00
N LEU A 425 -10.50 -18.01 -43.30
CA LEU A 425 -10.89 -16.77 -43.97
C LEU A 425 -12.41 -16.56 -44.05
N LEU A 426 -13.20 -17.52 -43.56
CA LEU A 426 -14.64 -17.37 -43.40
C LEU A 426 -14.98 -16.14 -42.55
N PRO A 427 -16.05 -15.40 -42.87
CA PRO A 427 -16.52 -14.30 -42.04
C PRO A 427 -16.99 -14.80 -40.67
N SER A 428 -16.73 -14.01 -39.64
CA SER A 428 -17.09 -14.31 -38.27
C SER A 428 -17.48 -13.02 -37.55
N PRO A 429 -18.61 -12.99 -36.82
CA PRO A 429 -19.00 -11.82 -36.06
C PRO A 429 -18.10 -11.65 -34.83
N ASP A 430 -17.52 -10.46 -34.70
CA ASP A 430 -16.72 -10.04 -33.56
C ASP A 430 -17.36 -8.82 -32.88
N ARG A 431 -17.14 -8.70 -31.57
CA ARG A 431 -17.58 -7.53 -30.80
C ARG A 431 -16.43 -6.55 -30.68
N ILE A 432 -16.68 -5.29 -31.01
CA ILE A 432 -15.65 -4.24 -30.93
C ILE A 432 -15.20 -4.11 -29.46
N ASP A 433 -16.14 -3.87 -28.56
CA ASP A 433 -15.99 -4.05 -27.10
C ASP A 433 -16.31 -5.50 -26.72
N SER A 434 -15.26 -6.22 -26.29
CA SER A 434 -15.33 -7.63 -25.90
C SER A 434 -16.11 -7.88 -24.60
N SER A 435 -16.29 -6.83 -23.79
CA SER A 435 -17.05 -6.85 -22.54
C SER A 435 -18.55 -6.58 -22.72
N GLY A 436 -18.95 -5.95 -23.83
CA GLY A 436 -20.34 -5.64 -24.19
C GLY A 436 -21.13 -6.76 -24.88
N HIS A 437 -22.37 -6.42 -25.27
CA HIS A 437 -23.32 -7.32 -25.95
C HIS A 437 -23.28 -7.20 -27.49
N TYR A 438 -23.92 -8.13 -28.19
CA TYR A 438 -24.15 -8.02 -29.64
C TYR A 438 -25.23 -6.97 -29.90
N ALA A 439 -24.81 -5.77 -30.32
CA ALA A 439 -25.67 -4.62 -30.60
C ALA A 439 -25.19 -3.87 -31.86
N GLU A 440 -26.05 -3.04 -32.45
CA GLU A 440 -25.81 -2.32 -33.71
C GLU A 440 -24.47 -1.56 -33.75
N GLY A 441 -24.10 -0.88 -32.66
CA GLY A 441 -22.85 -0.13 -32.54
C GLY A 441 -21.63 -0.95 -32.10
N ASN A 442 -21.79 -2.23 -31.79
CA ASN A 442 -20.74 -3.05 -31.18
C ASN A 442 -20.41 -4.33 -31.97
N ILE A 443 -20.85 -4.44 -33.23
CA ILE A 443 -20.61 -5.62 -34.08
C ILE A 443 -19.81 -5.21 -35.32
N GLN A 444 -18.78 -6.00 -35.61
CA GLN A 444 -18.01 -5.98 -36.85
C GLN A 444 -17.84 -7.40 -37.40
N VAL A 445 -17.50 -7.53 -38.67
CA VAL A 445 -17.20 -8.84 -39.28
C VAL A 445 -15.71 -8.96 -39.54
N VAL A 446 -15.11 -10.05 -39.07
CA VAL A 446 -13.67 -10.33 -39.22
C VAL A 446 -13.45 -11.75 -39.73
N CYS A 447 -12.25 -12.07 -40.25
CA CYS A 447 -11.92 -13.44 -40.62
C CYS A 447 -11.94 -14.31 -39.36
N ARG A 448 -12.35 -15.58 -39.48
CA ARG A 448 -12.46 -16.51 -38.36
C ARG A 448 -11.17 -16.64 -37.57
N PHE A 449 -10.01 -16.69 -38.23
CA PHE A 449 -8.72 -16.73 -37.52
C PHE A 449 -8.43 -15.44 -36.75
N VAL A 450 -8.87 -14.29 -37.26
CA VAL A 450 -8.70 -12.98 -36.62
C VAL A 450 -9.58 -12.89 -35.38
N ASN A 451 -10.82 -13.39 -35.44
CA ASN A 451 -11.69 -13.50 -34.26
C ASN A 451 -11.05 -14.39 -33.17
N PHE A 452 -10.45 -15.50 -33.59
CA PHE A 452 -9.71 -16.40 -32.69
C PHE A 452 -8.49 -15.72 -32.06
N TRP A 453 -7.72 -14.94 -32.83
CA TRP A 453 -6.54 -14.21 -32.34
C TRP A 453 -6.90 -13.06 -31.40
N LYS A 454 -7.91 -12.27 -31.75
CA LYS A 454 -8.41 -11.17 -30.91
C LYS A 454 -8.96 -11.70 -29.60
N SER A 455 -9.78 -12.75 -29.64
CA SER A 455 -10.34 -13.44 -28.47
C SER A 455 -11.06 -12.48 -27.51
N ALA A 456 -10.48 -12.17 -26.35
CA ALA A 456 -11.01 -11.20 -25.38
C ALA A 456 -10.18 -9.90 -25.29
N THR A 457 -9.23 -9.71 -26.22
CA THR A 457 -8.41 -8.51 -26.32
C THR A 457 -9.25 -7.35 -26.83
N GLU A 458 -9.04 -6.17 -26.26
CA GLU A 458 -9.69 -4.94 -26.71
C GLU A 458 -9.28 -4.58 -28.14
N ASN A 459 -10.21 -4.00 -28.89
CA ASN A 459 -10.07 -3.80 -30.34
C ASN A 459 -8.85 -2.95 -30.71
N ASP A 460 -8.64 -1.83 -30.00
CA ASP A 460 -7.55 -0.89 -30.29
C ASP A 460 -6.18 -1.49 -29.97
N GLU A 461 -6.09 -2.27 -28.89
CA GLU A 461 -4.87 -2.98 -28.52
C GLU A 461 -4.53 -4.06 -29.55
N PHE A 462 -5.54 -4.77 -30.06
CA PHE A 462 -5.33 -5.74 -31.12
C PHE A 462 -4.87 -5.10 -32.43
N LEU A 463 -5.44 -3.95 -32.81
CA LEU A 463 -5.00 -3.18 -33.98
C LEU A 463 -3.56 -2.70 -33.82
N ARG A 464 -3.18 -2.20 -32.64
CA ARG A 464 -1.79 -1.83 -32.32
C ARG A 464 -0.83 -3.00 -32.50
N LEU A 465 -1.20 -4.21 -32.04
CA LEU A 465 -0.38 -5.41 -32.19
C LEU A 465 -0.30 -5.88 -33.65
N LEU A 466 -1.39 -5.80 -34.42
CA LEU A 466 -1.38 -6.09 -35.85
C LEU A 466 -0.47 -5.14 -36.63
N ASP A 467 -0.42 -3.88 -36.23
CA ASP A 467 0.43 -2.87 -36.87
C ASP A 467 1.92 -3.22 -36.72
N LEU A 468 2.32 -3.72 -35.55
CA LEU A 468 3.68 -4.23 -35.34
C LEU A 468 4.04 -5.37 -36.29
N ILE A 469 3.09 -6.22 -36.68
CA ILE A 469 3.33 -7.35 -37.60
C ILE A 469 3.45 -6.86 -39.04
N ARG A 470 2.66 -5.85 -39.43
CA ARG A 470 2.66 -5.29 -40.80
C ARG A 470 3.92 -4.49 -41.14
N HIS A 471 4.65 -4.02 -40.13
CA HIS A 471 5.86 -3.21 -40.26
C HIS A 471 7.16 -3.98 -39.95
N VAL A 472 7.09 -5.31 -39.89
CA VAL A 472 8.29 -6.17 -39.83
C VAL A 472 8.71 -6.45 -41.27
N GLU A 473 9.82 -5.84 -41.72
CA GLU A 473 10.51 -6.22 -42.96
C GLU A 473 11.20 -7.59 -42.84
#